data_AF-A0ABC8BLH2-F1
#
_entry.id   AF-A0ABC8BLH2-F1
#
_cell.length_a   1.000
_cell.length_b   1.000
_cell.length_c   1.000
_cell.angle_alpha   90.00
_cell.angle_beta   90.00
_cell.angle_gamma   90.00
#
_symmetry.space_group_name_H-M   'P 1'
#
loop_
_entity.id
_entity.type
_entity.pdbx_description
1 polymer ?
#
loop_
_entity_poly.entity_id
_entity_poly.type
_entity_poly.pdbx_seq_one_letter_code
_entity_poly.pdbx_strand_id
1 'polypeptide(L)'
;MAAGRRPPGGRAPAARSRHLANCTVHARFALSEIPRISVATAPDEGSATVARAAAVRALAEAGRGYLGGRVDVRTYGGPARPRSVRRAADRAVALAVAASLRGDMTGVRVRVRVRPLA
;
A
#
# COMPACT_ATOMS: atom_id res chain seq x y z
N MET A 1 -53.46 39.38 -16.16
CA MET A 1 -52.00 39.35 -15.88
C MET A 1 -51.71 38.17 -14.96
N ALA A 2 -51.23 37.06 -15.51
CA ALA A 2 -50.91 35.84 -14.76
C ALA A 2 -49.39 35.72 -14.63
N ALA A 3 -48.85 36.06 -13.45
CA ALA A 3 -47.44 35.87 -13.14
C ALA A 3 -47.26 34.49 -12.51
N GLY A 4 -46.48 33.66 -13.21
CA GLY A 4 -46.37 32.23 -13.00
C GLY A 4 -45.73 31.82 -11.68
N ARG A 5 -46.30 30.77 -11.09
CA ARG A 5 -45.62 29.88 -10.17
C ARG A 5 -44.50 29.15 -10.93
N ARG A 6 -43.25 29.19 -10.46
CA ARG A 6 -42.21 28.21 -10.80
C ARG A 6 -41.59 27.61 -9.53
N PRO A 7 -41.35 26.28 -9.47
CA PRO A 7 -40.98 25.53 -8.27
C PRO A 7 -39.46 25.56 -7.99
N PRO A 8 -38.99 25.04 -6.85
CA PRO A 8 -37.58 25.05 -6.46
C PRO A 8 -36.75 24.15 -7.39
N GLY A 9 -35.96 24.78 -8.24
CA GLY A 9 -35.09 24.09 -9.18
C GLY A 9 -33.84 23.54 -8.50
N GLY A 10 -33.74 22.22 -8.49
CA GLY A 10 -32.49 21.55 -8.83
C GLY A 10 -31.49 21.35 -7.69
N ARG A 11 -31.51 20.14 -7.14
CA ARG A 11 -30.30 19.48 -6.64
C ARG A 11 -29.14 19.69 -7.62
N ALA A 12 -28.18 20.53 -7.28
CA ALA A 12 -26.81 20.24 -7.63
C ALA A 12 -26.32 19.24 -6.57
N PRO A 13 -25.91 18.01 -6.91
CA PRO A 13 -25.07 17.27 -6.00
C PRO A 13 -23.83 18.14 -5.81
N ALA A 14 -23.70 18.73 -4.62
CA ALA A 14 -22.40 19.14 -4.12
C ALA A 14 -21.58 17.86 -4.02
N ALA A 15 -21.05 17.41 -5.16
CA ALA A 15 -19.91 16.53 -5.25
C ALA A 15 -18.72 17.34 -4.73
N ARG A 16 -18.77 17.66 -3.43
CA ARG A 16 -17.57 17.71 -2.61
C ARG A 16 -17.04 16.30 -2.72
N SER A 17 -16.28 16.07 -3.78
CA SER A 17 -15.49 14.88 -3.95
C SER A 17 -14.63 14.85 -2.71
N ARG A 18 -15.10 14.11 -1.70
CA ARG A 18 -14.34 13.78 -0.50
C ARG A 18 -13.16 13.04 -1.10
N HIS A 19 -12.07 13.77 -1.34
CA HIS A 19 -10.87 13.24 -1.96
C HIS A 19 -10.34 12.20 -0.96
N LEU A 20 -10.85 10.98 -1.06
CA LEU A 20 -10.26 9.82 -0.43
C LEU A 20 -8.88 9.77 -1.03
N ALA A 21 -7.87 10.10 -0.22
CA ALA A 21 -6.49 9.95 -0.61
C ALA A 21 -6.28 8.45 -0.81
N ASN A 22 -6.32 8.01 -2.07
CA ASN A 22 -6.03 6.65 -2.44
C ASN A 22 -4.51 6.53 -2.51
N CYS A 23 -3.94 5.73 -1.63
CA CYS A 23 -2.53 5.37 -1.67
C CYS A 23 -2.43 3.91 -2.10
N THR A 24 -1.54 3.60 -3.04
CA THR A 24 -1.25 2.23 -3.46
C THR A 24 0.17 1.90 -3.06
N VAL A 25 0.34 0.81 -2.33
CA VAL A 25 1.65 0.25 -1.98
C VAL A 25 1.91 -0.93 -2.91
N HIS A 26 2.98 -0.85 -3.67
CA HIS A 26 3.47 -1.94 -4.49
C HIS A 26 4.70 -2.54 -3.81
N ALA A 27 4.70 -3.85 -3.58
CA ALA A 27 5.84 -4.57 -3.06
C ALA A 27 6.22 -5.69 -4.02
N ARG A 28 7.51 -5.79 -4.34
CA ARG A 28 8.07 -6.93 -5.07
C ARG A 28 9.14 -7.57 -4.21
N PHE A 29 9.13 -8.89 -4.14
CA PHE A 29 10.15 -9.64 -3.43
C PHE A 29 10.89 -10.54 -4.40
N ALA A 30 12.21 -10.52 -4.33
CA ALA A 30 13.10 -11.44 -5.02
C ALA A 30 13.91 -12.19 -3.97
N LEU A 31 13.72 -13.51 -3.91
CA LEU A 31 14.46 -14.39 -3.00
C LEU A 31 15.96 -14.37 -3.36
N SER A 32 16.82 -14.43 -2.35
CA SER A 32 18.27 -14.59 -2.51
C SER A 32 18.78 -15.59 -1.47
N GLU A 33 19.78 -16.38 -1.87
CA GLU A 33 20.49 -17.29 -0.96
C GLU A 33 21.39 -16.55 0.03
N ILE A 34 21.66 -15.26 -0.24
CA ILE A 34 22.40 -14.41 0.68
C ILE A 34 21.47 -14.04 1.85
N PRO A 35 21.85 -14.29 3.11
CA PRO A 35 21.03 -14.04 4.31
C PRO A 35 20.95 -12.55 4.67
N ARG A 36 20.54 -11.72 3.72
CA ARG A 36 20.39 -10.28 3.88
C ARG A 36 19.15 -9.79 3.16
N ILE A 37 18.33 -9.01 3.86
CA ILE A 37 17.18 -8.34 3.26
C ILE A 37 17.55 -6.91 2.88
N SER A 38 17.54 -6.64 1.59
CA SER A 38 17.74 -5.30 1.01
C SER A 38 16.38 -4.70 0.68
N VAL A 39 16.05 -3.54 1.25
CA VAL A 39 14.79 -2.86 0.95
C VAL A 39 15.07 -1.62 0.10
N ALA A 40 14.47 -1.54 -1.09
CA ALA A 40 14.44 -0.31 -1.87
C ALA A 40 13.06 0.35 -1.70
N THR A 41 13.01 1.43 -0.93
CA THR A 41 11.79 2.24 -0.74
C THR A 41 11.93 3.63 -1.37
N ALA A 42 10.79 4.22 -1.73
CA ALA A 42 10.66 5.68 -1.84
C ALA A 42 10.93 6.33 -0.45
N PRO A 43 11.19 7.66 -0.36
CA PRO A 43 12.14 8.28 0.59
C PRO A 43 11.74 8.30 2.07
N ASP A 44 10.73 7.55 2.49
CA ASP A 44 10.25 7.52 3.87
C ASP A 44 10.94 6.38 4.65
N GLU A 45 12.02 6.70 5.38
CA GLU A 45 12.86 5.73 6.13
C GLU A 45 12.06 4.81 7.06
N GLY A 46 10.94 5.30 7.61
CA GLY A 46 10.04 4.52 8.46
C GLY A 46 9.37 3.35 7.72
N SER A 47 9.27 3.40 6.40
CA SER A 47 8.71 2.32 5.58
C SER A 47 9.72 1.20 5.32
N ALA A 48 11.01 1.52 5.25
CA ALA A 48 12.07 0.55 4.97
C ALA A 48 12.29 -0.43 6.12
N THR A 49 12.37 0.08 7.34
CA THR A 49 12.53 -0.75 8.55
C THR A 49 11.36 -1.72 8.73
N VAL A 50 10.15 -1.26 8.43
CA VAL A 50 8.92 -2.07 8.53
C VAL A 50 8.86 -3.12 7.44
N ALA A 51 9.15 -2.74 6.20
CA ALA A 51 9.19 -3.68 5.09
C ALA A 51 10.25 -4.77 5.32
N ARG A 52 11.41 -4.41 5.89
CA ARG A 52 12.43 -5.38 6.29
C ARG A 52 11.92 -6.33 7.36
N ALA A 53 11.36 -5.81 8.45
CA ALA A 53 10.83 -6.63 9.54
C ALA A 53 9.71 -7.57 9.05
N ALA A 54 8.82 -7.08 8.19
CA ALA A 54 7.76 -7.87 7.57
C ALA A 54 8.33 -9.02 6.70
N ALA A 55 9.36 -8.74 5.90
CA ALA A 55 10.00 -9.75 5.06
C ALA A 55 10.74 -10.81 5.90
N VAL A 56 11.50 -10.41 6.92
CA VAL A 56 12.17 -11.34 7.85
C VAL A 56 11.13 -12.23 8.52
N ARG A 57 10.05 -11.62 9.02
CA ARG A 57 8.98 -12.34 9.69
C ARG A 57 8.30 -13.33 8.75
N ALA A 58 7.94 -12.92 7.54
CA ALA A 58 7.30 -13.80 6.56
C ALA A 58 8.21 -14.96 6.14
N LEU A 59 9.52 -14.74 6.01
CA LEU A 59 10.50 -15.80 5.76
C LEU A 59 10.62 -16.75 6.94
N ALA A 60 10.67 -16.24 8.17
CA ALA A 60 10.71 -17.05 9.39
C ALA A 60 9.45 -17.91 9.54
N GLU A 61 8.26 -17.32 9.34
CA GLU A 61 6.97 -18.03 9.37
C GLU A 61 6.88 -19.12 8.29
N ALA A 62 7.56 -18.93 7.15
CA ALA A 62 7.64 -19.93 6.08
C ALA A 62 8.76 -20.98 6.28
N GLY A 63 9.49 -20.96 7.40
CA GLY A 63 10.62 -21.85 7.65
C GLY A 63 11.86 -21.57 6.80
N ARG A 64 11.94 -20.38 6.19
CA ARG A 64 13.02 -19.91 5.31
C ARG A 64 13.74 -18.69 5.87
N GLY A 65 13.76 -18.51 7.19
CA GLY A 65 14.41 -17.36 7.86
C GLY A 65 15.93 -17.27 7.62
N TYR A 66 16.54 -18.33 7.10
CA TYR A 66 17.96 -18.36 6.68
C TYR A 66 18.19 -17.77 5.29
N LEU A 67 17.12 -17.60 4.49
CA LEU A 67 17.18 -16.96 3.18
C LEU A 67 17.04 -15.44 3.34
N GLY A 68 17.59 -14.70 2.40
CA GLY A 68 17.37 -13.26 2.28
C GLY A 68 16.68 -12.91 0.98
N GLY A 69 16.86 -11.66 0.56
CA GLY A 69 16.24 -11.19 -0.66
C GLY A 69 16.20 -9.69 -0.80
N ARG A 70 15.69 -9.24 -1.94
CA ARG A 70 15.44 -7.83 -2.22
C ARG A 70 13.94 -7.57 -2.18
N VAL A 71 13.55 -6.59 -1.38
CA VAL A 71 12.18 -6.08 -1.30
C VAL A 71 12.18 -4.70 -1.96
N ASP A 72 11.49 -4.54 -3.09
CA ASP A 72 11.24 -3.23 -3.66
C ASP A 72 9.83 -2.77 -3.24
N VAL A 73 9.73 -1.73 -2.41
CA VAL A 73 8.45 -1.14 -1.98
C VAL A 73 8.30 0.25 -2.57
N ARG A 74 7.22 0.46 -3.33
CA ARG A 74 6.88 1.76 -3.91
C ARG A 74 5.50 2.18 -3.44
N THR A 75 5.41 3.39 -2.91
CA THR A 75 4.14 4.00 -2.52
C THR A 75 3.75 5.02 -3.60
N TYR A 76 2.49 4.98 -4.02
CA TYR A 76 1.93 5.87 -5.03
C TYR A 76 0.65 6.50 -4.48
N GLY A 77 0.43 7.79 -4.73
CA GLY A 77 -0.82 8.48 -4.38
C GLY A 77 -0.67 9.54 -3.29
N GLY A 78 -1.81 10.09 -2.85
CA GLY A 78 -1.89 11.27 -1.98
C GLY A 78 -1.49 11.01 -0.52
N PRO A 79 -1.45 12.07 0.32
CA PRO A 79 -1.02 11.99 1.71
C PRO A 79 -1.91 11.01 2.49
N ALA A 80 -1.34 9.86 2.81
CA ALA A 80 -1.96 8.79 3.55
C ALA A 80 -1.42 8.79 4.99
N ARG A 81 -2.26 8.38 5.96
CA ARG A 81 -1.81 8.25 7.35
C ARG A 81 -0.60 7.29 7.39
N PRO A 82 0.53 7.67 8.01
CA PRO A 82 1.73 6.83 8.06
C PRO A 82 1.48 5.42 8.57
N ARG A 83 0.57 5.26 9.56
CA ARG A 83 0.17 3.96 10.09
C ARG A 83 -0.55 3.07 9.07
N SER A 84 -1.39 3.65 8.22
CA SER A 84 -2.13 2.92 7.18
C SER A 84 -1.20 2.49 6.05
N VAL A 85 -0.26 3.34 5.66
CA VAL A 85 0.80 3.00 4.69
C VAL A 85 1.70 1.90 5.26
N ARG A 86 2.10 2.02 6.53
CA ARG A 86 2.90 1.01 7.25
C ARG A 86 2.23 -0.37 7.27
N ARG A 87 0.95 -0.43 7.63
CA ARG A 87 0.15 -1.66 7.61
C ARG A 87 0.01 -2.24 6.20
N ALA A 88 -0.15 -1.39 5.20
CA ALA A 88 -0.27 -1.82 3.82
C ALA A 88 1.05 -2.33 3.24
N ALA A 89 2.17 -1.69 3.59
CA ALA A 89 3.51 -2.15 3.24
C ALA A 89 3.81 -3.51 3.87
N ASP A 90 3.55 -3.67 5.17
CA ASP A 90 3.66 -4.95 5.88
C ASP A 90 2.87 -6.06 5.17
N ARG A 91 1.59 -5.80 4.86
CA ARG A 91 0.74 -6.74 4.15
C ARG A 91 1.22 -7.04 2.72
N ALA A 92 1.65 -6.02 1.99
CA ALA A 92 2.14 -6.16 0.62
C ALA A 92 3.42 -6.99 0.58
N VAL A 93 4.33 -6.78 1.54
CA VAL A 93 5.58 -7.53 1.66
C VAL A 93 5.32 -8.99 2.02
N ALA A 94 4.48 -9.27 3.01
CA ALA A 94 4.13 -10.64 3.38
C ALA A 94 3.53 -11.41 2.18
N LEU A 95 2.64 -10.75 1.43
CA LEU A 95 2.07 -11.33 0.21
C LEU A 95 3.11 -11.53 -0.89
N ALA A 96 4.03 -10.59 -1.09
CA ALA A 96 5.08 -10.70 -2.10
C ALA A 96 6.07 -11.84 -1.78
N VAL A 97 6.43 -12.01 -0.50
CA VAL A 97 7.24 -13.16 -0.05
C VAL A 97 6.49 -14.47 -0.28
N ALA A 98 5.22 -14.55 0.12
CA ALA A 98 4.40 -15.74 -0.09
C ALA A 98 4.14 -16.07 -1.57
N ALA A 99 4.09 -15.06 -2.44
CA ALA A 99 3.99 -15.23 -3.89
C ALA A 99 5.31 -15.75 -4.47
N SER A 100 6.44 -15.15 -4.09
CA SER A 100 7.77 -15.58 -4.54
C SER A 100 8.09 -17.01 -4.11
N LEU A 101 7.68 -17.43 -2.91
CA LEU A 101 7.85 -18.81 -2.45
C LEU A 101 6.99 -19.82 -3.22
N ARG A 102 5.90 -19.37 -3.84
CA ARG A 102 5.08 -20.16 -4.78
C ARG A 102 5.62 -20.16 -6.21
N GLY A 103 6.75 -19.49 -6.45
CA GLY A 103 7.33 -19.31 -7.79
C GLY A 103 6.75 -18.13 -8.57
N ASP A 104 5.87 -17.33 -7.96
CA ASP A 104 5.28 -16.15 -8.59
C ASP A 104 6.14 -14.90 -8.30
N MET A 105 6.84 -14.43 -9.33
CA MET A 105 7.71 -13.25 -9.24
C MET A 105 6.99 -11.93 -9.54
N THR A 106 5.66 -11.96 -9.71
CA THR A 106 4.88 -10.76 -9.96
C THR A 106 4.81 -9.90 -8.69
N GLY A 107 4.91 -8.57 -8.87
CA GLY A 107 4.82 -7.64 -7.75
C GLY A 107 3.39 -7.55 -7.21
N VAL A 108 3.25 -7.50 -5.89
CA VAL A 108 1.95 -7.40 -5.21
C VAL A 108 1.58 -5.94 -5.01
N ARG A 109 0.32 -5.58 -5.32
CA ARG A 109 -0.24 -4.24 -5.13
C ARG A 109 -1.32 -4.26 -4.05
N VAL A 110 -1.14 -3.48 -3.00
CA VAL A 110 -2.12 -3.26 -1.94
C VAL A 110 -2.63 -1.83 -2.02
N ARG A 111 -3.93 -1.67 -2.22
CA ARG A 111 -4.58 -0.35 -2.20
C ARG A 111 -5.04 0.00 -0.80
N VAL A 112 -4.71 1.21 -0.38
CA VAL A 112 -5.11 1.83 0.88
C VAL A 112 -6.08 2.95 0.56
N ARG A 113 -7.32 2.78 1.02
CA ARG A 113 -8.28 3.88 1.06
C ARG A 113 -8.11 4.59 2.38
N VAL A 114 -7.62 5.82 2.35
CA VAL A 114 -7.48 6.61 3.57
C VAL A 114 -8.59 7.63 3.61
N ARG A 115 -9.33 7.62 4.72
CA ARG A 115 -10.29 8.68 5.04
C ARG A 115 -9.46 9.94 5.36
N PRO A 116 -9.68 11.07 4.69
CA PRO A 116 -8.94 12.29 4.98
C PRO A 116 -9.13 12.66 6.46
N LEU A 117 -8.05 13.09 7.11
CA LEU A 117 -8.14 13.80 8.38
C LEU A 117 -8.92 15.08 8.09
N ALA A 118 -10.10 15.20 8.71
CA ALA A 118 -10.88 16.42 8.72
C ALA A 118 -10.20 17.47 9.61
#